data_AF-A0A7X4W8R9-F1
#
_entry.id   AF-A0A7X4W8R9-F1
#
_cell.length_a   1.000
_cell.length_b   1.000
_cell.length_c   1.000
_cell.angle_alpha   90.00
_cell.angle_beta   90.00
_cell.angle_gamma   90.00
#
_symmetry.space_group_name_H-M   'P 1'
#
loop_
_entity.id
_entity.type
_entity.pdbx_description
1 polymer ?
#
loop_
_entity_poly.entity_id
_entity_poly.type
_entity_poly.pdbx_seq_one_letter_code
_entity_poly.pdbx_strand_id
1 'polypeptide(L)'
;MSILAEIKTAWPISKLFTAMYNEFSTKNQSEKVYRVIVPMIKNYVNQGYTFQNPEMKEAVEMLKGLAPVGAPRHNFERRYLVDERTLLDLPDNPDRLSPGYWW
;
A
#
# COMPACT_ATOMS: atom_id res chain seq x y z
N MET A 1 -1.84 22.40 12.04
CA MET A 1 -0.75 21.51 11.61
C MET A 1 -1.40 20.29 10.97
N SER A 2 -1.06 19.97 9.72
CA SER A 2 -1.68 18.87 8.96
C SER A 2 -0.98 17.57 9.30
N ILE A 3 -1.74 16.50 9.58
CA ILE A 3 -1.23 15.12 9.78
C ILE A 3 -0.29 14.71 8.62
N LEU A 4 -0.56 15.23 7.42
CA LEU A 4 0.25 15.02 6.21
C LEU A 4 1.67 15.61 6.29
N ALA A 5 1.89 16.63 7.14
CA ALA A 5 3.21 17.21 7.35
C ALA A 5 4.03 16.43 8.38
N GLU A 6 3.39 15.81 9.38
CA GLU A 6 4.05 14.91 10.33
C GLU A 6 4.48 13.59 9.69
N ILE A 7 3.69 13.03 8.76
CA ILE A 7 4.07 11.83 7.99
C ILE A 7 5.33 12.06 7.15
N LYS A 8 5.63 13.31 6.77
CA LYS A 8 6.82 13.66 6.00
C LYS A 8 8.09 13.80 6.86
N THR A 9 7.99 13.90 8.19
CA THR A 9 9.14 14.19 9.07
C THR A 9 9.23 13.38 10.36
N ALA A 10 8.26 12.51 10.70
CA ALA A 10 8.32 11.72 11.92
C ALA A 10 7.87 10.28 11.67
N TRP A 11 8.87 9.39 11.70
CA TRP A 11 8.84 7.91 11.64
C TRP A 11 8.98 7.34 10.21
N PRO A 12 10.04 6.54 9.93
CA PRO A 12 10.11 5.74 8.72
C PRO A 12 8.84 4.91 8.61
N ILE A 13 8.22 4.89 7.43
CA ILE A 13 7.00 4.11 7.19
C ILE A 13 7.27 2.62 7.49
N SER A 14 8.51 2.17 7.30
CA SER A 14 9.06 0.88 7.80
C SER A 14 8.79 0.64 9.27
N LYS A 15 8.93 1.64 10.15
CA LYS A 15 8.69 1.48 11.58
C LYS A 15 7.21 1.37 11.89
N LEU A 16 6.36 2.14 11.20
CA LEU A 16 4.91 2.01 11.30
C LEU A 16 4.47 0.62 10.83
N PHE A 17 5.02 0.16 9.70
CA PHE A 17 4.78 -1.16 9.15
C PHE A 17 5.25 -2.27 10.05
N THR A 18 6.47 -2.22 10.55
CA THR A 18 7.02 -3.26 11.46
C THR A 18 6.18 -3.37 12.72
N ALA A 19 5.67 -2.23 13.23
CA ALA A 19 4.75 -2.24 14.37
C ALA A 19 3.40 -2.89 14.03
N MET A 20 2.93 -2.76 12.78
CA MET A 20 1.62 -3.26 12.34
C MET A 20 1.67 -4.60 11.57
N TYR A 21 2.85 -5.11 11.22
CA TYR A 21 3.04 -6.25 10.31
C TYR A 21 2.40 -7.53 10.82
N ASN A 22 2.40 -7.71 12.14
CA ASN A 22 1.72 -8.82 12.81
C ASN A 22 0.24 -8.52 13.12
N GLU A 23 -0.21 -7.26 12.99
CA GLU A 23 -1.55 -6.83 13.36
C GLU A 23 -2.55 -6.83 12.20
N PHE A 24 -2.12 -6.76 10.93
CA PHE A 24 -2.97 -6.80 9.71
C PHE A 24 -3.78 -8.10 9.48
N SER A 25 -4.14 -8.78 10.56
CA SER A 25 -5.09 -9.89 10.66
C SER A 25 -6.54 -9.49 10.39
N THR A 26 -6.88 -8.19 10.37
CA THR A 26 -8.25 -7.73 10.16
C THR A 26 -8.38 -6.78 8.98
N LYS A 27 -9.45 -6.99 8.19
CA LYS A 27 -9.86 -6.12 7.08
C LYS A 27 -9.81 -4.63 7.45
N ASN A 28 -10.43 -4.26 8.58
CA ASN A 28 -10.53 -2.86 8.99
C ASN A 28 -9.16 -2.19 9.19
N GLN A 29 -8.16 -2.91 9.70
CA GLN A 29 -6.83 -2.35 9.89
C GLN A 29 -6.10 -2.21 8.55
N SER A 30 -6.17 -3.25 7.70
CA SER A 30 -5.62 -3.20 6.34
C SER A 30 -6.20 -2.04 5.53
N GLU A 31 -7.51 -1.79 5.62
CA GLU A 31 -8.17 -0.70 4.91
C GLU A 31 -7.78 0.69 5.40
N LYS A 32 -7.56 0.87 6.71
CA LYS A 32 -7.06 2.13 7.25
C LYS A 32 -5.69 2.48 6.67
N VAL A 33 -4.80 1.49 6.61
CA VAL A 33 -3.44 1.69 6.07
C VAL A 33 -3.46 1.85 4.56
N TYR A 34 -4.29 1.08 3.85
CA TYR A 34 -4.46 1.19 2.41
C TYR A 34 -4.80 2.63 1.99
N ARG A 35 -5.74 3.27 2.70
CA ARG A 35 -6.18 4.65 2.42
C ARG A 35 -5.08 5.70 2.62
N VAL A 36 -4.00 5.37 3.34
CA VAL A 36 -2.83 6.24 3.51
C VAL A 36 -1.77 5.94 2.44
N ILE A 37 -1.50 4.66 2.20
CA ILE A 37 -0.37 4.24 1.37
C ILE A 37 -0.65 4.40 -0.12
N VAL A 38 -1.86 4.08 -0.60
CA VAL A 38 -2.15 4.15 -2.04
C VAL A 38 -2.00 5.56 -2.61
N PRO A 39 -2.54 6.62 -1.98
CA PRO A 39 -2.29 7.99 -2.45
C PRO A 39 -0.81 8.37 -2.44
N MET A 40 -0.05 7.89 -1.45
CA MET A 40 1.39 8.14 -1.37
C MET A 40 2.14 7.45 -2.51
N ILE A 41 1.86 6.18 -2.78
CA ILE A 41 2.45 5.42 -3.89
C ILE A 41 2.15 6.10 -5.22
N LYS A 42 0.89 6.48 -5.46
CA LYS A 42 0.51 7.22 -6.67
C LYS A 42 1.27 8.54 -6.81
N ASN A 43 1.48 9.25 -5.70
CA ASN A 43 2.29 10.46 -5.69
C ASN A 43 3.77 10.18 -6.03
N TYR A 44 4.35 9.07 -5.53
CA TYR A 44 5.69 8.64 -5.94
C TYR A 44 5.76 8.35 -7.44
N VAL A 45 4.80 7.62 -8.00
CA VAL A 45 4.72 7.38 -9.45
C VAL A 45 4.67 8.71 -10.22
N ASN A 46 3.83 9.64 -9.78
CA ASN A 46 3.72 10.97 -10.40
C ASN A 46 5.02 11.81 -10.30
N GLN A 47 5.86 11.54 -9.30
CA GLN A 47 7.19 12.16 -9.14
C GLN A 47 8.28 11.44 -9.94
N GLY A 48 7.94 10.39 -10.68
CA GLY A 48 8.89 9.61 -11.49
C GLY A 48 9.63 8.53 -10.71
N TYR A 49 9.16 8.16 -9.51
CA TYR A 49 9.70 6.99 -8.81
C TYR A 49 9.30 5.72 -9.55
N THR A 50 10.22 4.79 -9.58
CA THR A 50 10.09 3.47 -10.20
C THR A 50 10.18 2.38 -9.14
N PHE A 51 9.87 1.15 -9.52
CA PHE A 51 10.13 -0.03 -8.71
C PHE A 51 11.62 -0.25 -8.42
N GLN A 52 12.55 0.51 -8.99
CA GLN A 52 13.96 0.46 -8.60
C GLN A 52 14.26 1.30 -7.36
N ASN A 53 13.43 2.31 -7.05
CA ASN A 53 13.57 3.17 -5.88
C ASN A 53 13.31 2.37 -4.60
N PRO A 54 14.21 2.43 -3.59
CA PRO A 54 14.03 1.69 -2.33
C PRO A 54 12.70 2.01 -1.63
N GLU A 55 12.30 3.28 -1.59
CA GLU A 55 11.08 3.74 -0.93
C GLU A 55 9.82 3.21 -1.64
N MET A 56 9.85 3.13 -2.97
CA MET A 56 8.76 2.55 -3.76
C MET A 56 8.65 1.04 -3.47
N LYS A 57 9.77 0.31 -3.51
CA LYS A 57 9.77 -1.14 -3.20
C LYS A 57 9.20 -1.40 -1.81
N GLU A 58 9.63 -0.64 -0.82
CA GLU A 58 9.16 -0.78 0.56
C GLU A 58 7.65 -0.51 0.69
N ALA A 59 7.15 0.55 0.04
CA ALA A 59 5.73 0.86 0.03
C ALA A 59 4.89 -0.20 -0.69
N VAL A 60 5.39 -0.77 -1.79
CA VAL A 60 4.73 -1.85 -2.55
C VAL A 60 4.68 -3.14 -1.74
N GLU A 61 5.77 -3.55 -1.10
CA GLU A 61 5.79 -4.73 -0.23
C GLU A 61 4.85 -4.57 0.96
N MET A 62 4.76 -3.35 1.50
CA MET A 62 3.81 -3.02 2.54
C MET A 62 2.37 -3.15 2.07
N LEU A 63 2.04 -2.58 0.91
CA LEU A 63 0.72 -2.68 0.30
C LEU A 63 0.32 -4.14 0.02
N LYS A 64 1.26 -4.97 -0.45
CA LYS A 64 1.08 -6.43 -0.61
C LYS A 64 0.75 -7.12 0.71
N GLY A 65 1.42 -6.73 1.79
CA GLY A 65 1.21 -7.26 3.13
C GLY A 65 -0.20 -7.01 3.69
N LEU A 66 -0.86 -5.93 3.25
CA LEU A 66 -2.22 -5.60 3.69
C LEU A 66 -3.29 -6.57 3.13
N ALA A 67 -3.04 -7.17 1.97
CA ALA A 67 -3.96 -8.14 1.38
C ALA A 67 -3.93 -9.48 2.15
N PRO A 68 -5.07 -10.19 2.28
CA PRO A 68 -5.14 -11.48 2.96
C PRO A 68 -4.20 -12.52 2.36
N VAL A 69 -3.53 -13.28 3.23
CA VAL A 69 -2.64 -14.37 2.80
C VAL A 69 -3.39 -15.36 1.91
N GLY A 70 -2.74 -15.82 0.84
CA GLY A 70 -3.26 -16.83 -0.07
C GLY A 70 -3.63 -16.28 -1.44
N ALA A 71 -4.70 -16.82 -2.03
CA ALA A 71 -5.15 -16.46 -3.37
C ALA A 71 -5.45 -14.95 -3.54
N PRO A 72 -6.10 -14.25 -2.58
CA PRO A 72 -6.35 -12.81 -2.71
C PRO A 72 -5.07 -12.00 -2.88
N ARG A 73 -4.07 -12.18 -2.00
CA ARG A 73 -2.77 -11.50 -2.11
C ARG A 73 -2.05 -11.80 -3.41
N HIS A 74 -2.04 -13.06 -3.84
CA HIS A 74 -1.41 -13.43 -5.11
C HIS A 74 -2.08 -12.75 -6.31
N ASN A 75 -3.40 -12.73 -6.34
CA ASN A 75 -4.15 -12.07 -7.39
C ASN A 75 -3.96 -10.55 -7.37
N PHE A 76 -3.93 -9.95 -6.17
CA PHE A 76 -3.71 -8.52 -5.96
C PHE A 76 -2.36 -8.08 -6.49
N GLU A 77 -1.30 -8.80 -6.13
CA GLU A 77 0.07 -8.58 -6.61
C GLU A 77 0.13 -8.62 -8.14
N ARG A 78 -0.45 -9.66 -8.74
CA ARG A 78 -0.47 -9.82 -10.21
C ARG A 78 -1.29 -8.77 -10.95
N ARG A 79 -2.28 -8.14 -10.30
CA ARG A 79 -3.17 -7.15 -10.94
C ARG A 79 -2.66 -5.72 -10.80
N TYR A 80 -2.09 -5.38 -9.64
CA TYR A 80 -1.84 -3.99 -9.25
C TYR A 80 -0.38 -3.68 -8.92
N LEU A 81 0.45 -4.68 -8.59
CA LEU A 81 1.82 -4.47 -8.11
C LEU A 81 2.87 -4.92 -9.14
N VAL A 82 2.57 -4.75 -10.42
CA VAL A 82 3.42 -5.24 -11.53
C VAL A 82 4.44 -4.19 -11.95
N ASP A 83 3.96 -2.97 -12.14
CA ASP A 83 4.72 -1.81 -12.62
C ASP A 83 4.05 -0.50 -12.18
N GLU A 84 4.70 0.64 -12.46
CA GLU A 84 4.23 1.96 -12.05
C GLU A 84 2.84 2.29 -12.61
N ARG A 85 2.52 1.79 -13.81
CA ARG A 85 1.23 2.02 -14.45
C ARG A 85 0.11 1.29 -13.70
N THR A 86 0.34 0.03 -13.32
CA THR A 86 -0.63 -0.77 -12.57
C THR A 86 -0.86 -0.25 -11.15
N LEU A 87 0.10 0.44 -10.55
CA LEU A 87 -0.11 1.13 -9.27
C LEU A 87 -1.11 2.29 -9.39
N LEU A 88 -1.20 2.93 -10.56
CA LEU A 88 -2.19 3.99 -10.79
C LEU A 88 -3.63 3.45 -10.93
N ASP A 89 -3.78 2.18 -11.33
CA ASP A 89 -5.09 1.50 -11.42
C ASP A 89 -5.71 1.19 -10.05
N LEU A 90 -4.92 1.24 -8.97
CA LEU A 90 -5.44 1.00 -7.62
C LEU A 90 -6.56 1.99 -7.29
N PRO A 91 -7.73 1.56 -6.80
CA PRO A 91 -8.74 2.50 -6.34
C PRO A 91 -8.28 3.20 -5.06
N ASP A 92 -8.64 4.47 -4.86
CA ASP A 92 -8.31 5.18 -3.61
C ASP A 92 -9.11 4.67 -2.40
N ASN A 93 -10.26 4.03 -2.67
CA ASN A 93 -11.08 3.36 -1.67
C ASN A 93 -10.94 1.83 -1.80
N PRO A 94 -10.47 1.11 -0.77
CA PRO A 94 -10.34 -0.35 -0.79
C PRO A 94 -11.67 -1.09 -0.97
N ASP A 95 -12.82 -0.48 -0.65
CA ASP A 95 -14.15 -1.07 -0.88
C ASP A 95 -14.45 -1.32 -2.36
N ARG A 96 -13.69 -0.69 -3.26
CA ARG A 96 -13.81 -0.87 -4.71
C ARG A 96 -12.96 -2.03 -5.25
N LEU A 97 -12.15 -2.66 -4.41
CA LEU A 97 -11.42 -3.86 -4.79
C LEU A 97 -12.37 -5.06 -4.82
N SER A 98 -12.25 -5.88 -5.85
CA SER A 98 -12.99 -7.13 -5.92
C SER A 98 -12.55 -8.10 -4.80
N PRO A 99 -13.46 -8.90 -4.23
CA PRO A 99 -13.13 -9.91 -3.20
C PRO A 99 -12.03 -10.90 -3.62
N GLY A 100 -11.86 -11.12 -4.93
CA GLY A 100 -10.78 -11.97 -5.45
C GLY A 100 -9.36 -11.39 -5.26
N TYR A 101 -9.25 -10.12 -4.88
CA TYR A 101 -8.01 -9.38 -4.66
C TYR A 101 -7.88 -8.84 -3.21
N TRP A 102 -8.98 -8.71 -2.47
CA TRP A 102 -9.00 -7.97 -1.20
C TRP A 102 -10.03 -8.52 -0.20
N TRP A 103 -9.63 -8.53 1.08
CA TRP A 103 -10.26 -9.10 2.30
C TRP A 103 -10.79 -10.54 2.25
#